data_AF-A0A258WZG0-F1
#
_entry.id   AF-A0A258WZG0-F1
#
_cell.length_a   1.000
_cell.length_b   1.000
_cell.length_c   1.000
_cell.angle_alpha   90.00
_cell.angle_beta   90.00
_cell.angle_gamma   90.00
#
_symmetry.space_group_name_H-M   'P 1'
#
loop_
_entity.id
_entity.type
_entity.pdbx_description
1 polymer ?
#
loop_
_entity_poly.entity_id
_entity_poly.type
_entity_poly.pdbx_seq_one_letter_code
_entity_poly.pdbx_strand_id
1 'polypeptide(L)'
;MRSDTIKKGFDKTPHRSLLRATGLKDEDFDKPFIGVANSHIDIIPGHFFLQEYGRIVKEAIREAGGVPFEFNTIGVDDGIAMGHDGMLYSLPSRELI
;
A
#
# COMPACT_ATOMS: atom_id res chain seq x y z
N MET A 1 -16.82 4.53 -9.49
CA MET A 1 -15.39 4.50 -9.11
C MET A 1 -14.98 3.06 -8.82
N ARG A 2 -13.71 2.64 -8.99
CA ARG A 2 -13.29 1.23 -8.74
C ARG A 2 -13.62 0.74 -7.32
N SER A 3 -13.47 1.62 -6.32
CA SER A 3 -13.77 1.30 -4.93
C SER A 3 -15.26 1.02 -4.68
N ASP A 4 -16.17 1.50 -5.52
CA ASP A 4 -17.61 1.26 -5.35
C ASP A 4 -17.97 -0.23 -5.45
N THR A 5 -17.18 -1.02 -6.17
CA THR A 5 -17.35 -2.46 -6.33
C THR A 5 -17.30 -3.23 -5.01
N ILE A 6 -16.70 -2.66 -3.95
CA ILE A 6 -16.66 -3.28 -2.62
C ILE A 6 -17.48 -2.51 -1.56
N LYS A 7 -18.08 -1.37 -1.92
CA LYS A 7 -18.78 -0.47 -0.98
C LYS A 7 -20.28 -0.39 -1.23
N LYS A 8 -20.71 -0.34 -2.50
CA LYS A 8 -22.10 -0.03 -2.88
C LYS A 8 -22.89 -1.31 -3.15
N GLY A 9 -24.17 -1.28 -2.77
CA GLY A 9 -25.07 -2.42 -2.91
C GLY A 9 -25.29 -3.18 -1.59
N PHE A 10 -26.45 -3.81 -1.50
CA PHE A 10 -26.84 -4.62 -0.35
C PHE A 10 -25.92 -5.83 -0.18
N ASP A 11 -25.50 -6.44 -1.29
CA ASP A 11 -24.60 -7.59 -1.35
C ASP A 11 -23.18 -7.29 -0.83
N LYS A 12 -22.78 -6.02 -0.75
CA LYS A 12 -21.48 -5.60 -0.19
C LYS A 12 -21.49 -5.37 1.32
N THR A 13 -22.59 -5.70 2.00
CA THR A 13 -22.69 -5.59 3.48
C THR A 13 -21.56 -6.32 4.22
N PRO A 14 -21.18 -7.57 3.85
CA PRO A 14 -20.06 -8.26 4.49
C PRO A 14 -18.72 -7.53 4.28
N HIS A 15 -18.48 -6.97 3.09
CA HIS A 15 -17.25 -6.23 2.80
C HIS A 15 -17.15 -4.98 3.66
N ARG A 16 -18.25 -4.22 3.79
CA ARG A 16 -18.31 -3.05 4.68
C ARG A 16 -18.08 -3.43 6.14
N SER A 17 -18.56 -4.59 6.58
CA SER A 17 -18.30 -5.10 7.95
C SER A 17 -16.81 -5.32 8.21
N LEU A 18 -16.08 -5.95 7.27
CA LEU A 18 -14.63 -6.14 7.39
C LEU A 18 -13.86 -4.81 7.34
N LEU A 19 -14.25 -3.91 6.45
CA LEU A 19 -13.64 -2.57 6.35
C LEU A 19 -13.86 -1.73 7.63
N ARG A 20 -14.97 -1.92 8.34
CA ARG A 20 -15.18 -1.31 9.67
C ARG A 20 -14.23 -1.86 10.71
N ALA A 21 -13.90 -3.16 10.64
CA ALA A 21 -12.91 -3.76 11.54
C ALA A 21 -11.51 -3.17 11.35
N THR A 22 -11.22 -2.57 10.18
CA THR A 22 -9.98 -1.81 9.94
C THR A 22 -10.08 -0.33 10.31
N GLY A 23 -11.18 0.10 10.94
CA GLY A 23 -11.36 1.45 11.46
C GLY A 23 -12.17 2.42 10.59
N LEU A 24 -12.74 1.97 9.46
CA LEU A 24 -13.58 2.84 8.63
C LEU A 24 -14.92 3.17 9.28
N LYS A 25 -15.38 4.39 9.07
CA LYS A 25 -16.68 4.91 9.50
C LYS A 25 -17.66 5.00 8.33
N ASP A 26 -18.94 5.29 8.62
CA ASP A 26 -19.98 5.41 7.60
C ASP A 26 -19.62 6.44 6.52
N GLU A 27 -19.14 7.61 6.94
CA GLU A 27 -18.70 8.71 6.07
C GLU A 27 -17.54 8.34 5.13
N ASP A 28 -16.76 7.30 5.42
CA ASP A 28 -15.63 6.88 4.59
C ASP A 28 -16.09 6.13 3.34
N PHE A 29 -17.29 5.53 3.36
CA PHE A 29 -17.76 4.73 2.23
C PHE A 29 -18.15 5.56 1.00
N ASP A 30 -18.32 6.87 1.17
CA ASP A 30 -18.57 7.81 0.07
C ASP A 30 -17.28 8.40 -0.52
N LYS A 31 -16.14 8.21 0.14
CA LYS A 31 -14.83 8.73 -0.27
C LYS A 31 -14.10 7.80 -1.25
N PRO A 32 -13.18 8.31 -2.09
CA PRO A 32 -12.29 7.47 -2.88
C PRO A 32 -11.34 6.68 -1.98
N PHE A 33 -11.14 5.39 -2.30
CA PHE A 33 -10.14 4.56 -1.64
C PHE A 33 -8.85 4.63 -2.44
N ILE A 34 -7.74 4.95 -1.78
CA ILE A 34 -6.43 5.15 -2.40
C ILE A 34 -5.46 4.11 -1.84
N GLY A 35 -4.90 3.28 -2.72
CA GLY A 35 -3.82 2.37 -2.34
C GLY A 35 -2.49 3.11 -2.26
N VAL A 36 -1.75 2.92 -1.18
CA VAL A 36 -0.38 3.41 -1.00
C VAL A 36 0.55 2.19 -1.04
N ALA A 37 1.20 1.96 -2.18
CA ALA A 37 2.13 0.87 -2.36
C ALA A 37 3.51 1.27 -1.81
N ASN A 38 4.02 0.52 -0.83
CA ASN A 38 5.25 0.85 -0.11
C ASN A 38 6.28 -0.29 -0.22
N SER A 39 7.49 -0.01 -0.71
CA SER A 39 8.57 -1.00 -0.80
C SER A 39 9.55 -0.96 0.38
N HIS A 40 9.12 -0.43 1.54
CA HIS A 40 9.94 -0.39 2.76
C HIS A 40 10.48 -1.77 3.13
N ILE A 41 11.81 -1.82 3.27
CA ILE A 41 12.57 -2.99 3.71
C ILE A 41 13.75 -2.49 4.54
N ASP A 42 13.96 -3.09 5.72
CA ASP A 42 14.98 -2.66 6.69
C ASP A 42 16.42 -2.71 6.14
N ILE A 43 16.70 -3.67 5.25
CA ILE A 43 18.05 -3.90 4.72
C ILE A 43 18.39 -3.07 3.48
N ILE A 44 17.45 -2.31 2.94
CA ILE A 44 17.66 -1.49 1.73
C ILE A 44 17.74 -0.03 2.19
N PRO A 45 18.93 0.60 2.24
CA PRO A 45 19.06 1.98 2.73
C PRO A 45 18.17 2.98 1.98
N GLY A 46 17.97 2.77 0.68
CA GLY A 46 17.07 3.59 -0.14
C GLY A 46 15.58 3.44 0.21
N HIS A 47 15.17 2.35 0.87
CA HIS A 47 13.78 2.07 1.22
C HIS A 47 13.50 2.18 2.72
N PHE A 48 14.54 2.24 3.56
CA PHE A 48 14.43 2.21 5.02
C PHE A 48 13.43 3.23 5.57
N PHE A 49 13.44 4.47 5.08
CA PHE A 49 12.55 5.53 5.57
C PHE A 49 11.15 5.54 4.93
N LEU A 50 10.85 4.63 4.00
CA LEU A 50 9.57 4.67 3.26
C LEU A 50 8.34 4.46 4.15
N GLN A 51 8.44 3.86 5.34
CA GLN A 51 7.32 3.81 6.29
C GLN A 51 6.94 5.21 6.81
N GLU A 52 7.92 6.08 7.05
CA GLU A 52 7.65 7.45 7.49
C GLU A 52 7.00 8.27 6.37
N TYR A 53 7.51 8.14 5.14
CA TYR A 53 6.89 8.76 3.97
C TYR A 53 5.49 8.21 3.68
N GLY A 54 5.28 6.90 3.86
CA GLY A 54 3.97 6.26 3.77
C GLY A 54 2.96 6.89 4.72
N ARG A 55 3.34 7.15 5.97
CA ARG A 55 2.50 7.88 6.94
C ARG A 55 2.15 9.30 6.46
N ILE A 56 3.14 10.07 5.99
CA ILE A 56 2.92 11.44 5.46
C ILE A 56 1.93 11.41 4.29
N VAL A 57 2.12 10.50 3.34
CA VAL A 57 1.23 10.34 2.17
C VAL A 57 -0.19 10.01 2.60
N LYS A 58 -0.37 9.13 3.60
CA LYS A 58 -1.69 8.77 4.11
C LYS A 58 -2.39 9.96 4.76
N GLU A 59 -1.68 10.78 5.53
CA GLU A 59 -2.27 12.01 6.10
C GLU A 59 -2.71 12.97 5.00
N ALA A 60 -1.86 13.23 4.00
CA ALA A 60 -2.21 14.08 2.87
C ALA A 60 -3.44 13.56 2.08
N ILE A 61 -3.57 12.25 1.89
CA ILE A 61 -4.75 11.64 1.25
C ILE A 61 -6.02 11.91 2.07
N ARG A 62 -5.95 11.81 3.40
CA ARG A 62 -7.10 12.08 4.27
C ARG A 62 -7.50 13.55 4.23
N GLU A 63 -6.53 14.46 4.27
CA GLU A 63 -6.76 15.91 4.12
C GLU A 63 -7.41 16.25 2.78
N ALA A 64 -7.05 15.53 1.71
CA ALA A 64 -7.67 15.66 0.39
C ALA A 64 -9.05 14.97 0.26
N GLY A 65 -9.59 14.38 1.33
CA GLY A 65 -10.90 13.74 1.36
C GLY A 65 -10.93 12.28 0.87
N GLY A 66 -9.78 11.62 0.79
CA GLY A 66 -9.66 10.19 0.46
C GLY A 66 -9.49 9.29 1.68
N VAL A 67 -9.59 7.97 1.46
CA VAL A 67 -9.32 6.94 2.47
C VAL A 67 -8.09 6.14 2.02
N PRO A 68 -6.95 6.27 2.71
CA PRO A 68 -5.74 5.59 2.31
C PRO A 68 -5.66 4.16 2.89
N PHE A 69 -5.20 3.23 2.06
CA PHE A 69 -4.86 1.86 2.46
C PHE A 69 -3.43 1.58 2.03
N GLU A 70 -2.54 1.38 3.00
CA GLU A 70 -1.15 1.05 2.73
C GLU A 70 -0.96 -0.46 2.65
N PHE A 71 -0.19 -0.89 1.66
CA PHE A 71 0.26 -2.27 1.52
C PHE A 71 1.70 -2.28 1.04
N ASN A 72 2.41 -3.36 1.34
CA ASN A 72 3.82 -3.45 1.00
C ASN A 72 4.06 -4.33 -0.22
N THR A 73 5.14 -4.01 -0.94
CA THR A 73 5.74 -4.85 -1.98
C THR A 73 7.21 -5.14 -1.65
N ILE A 74 7.81 -6.05 -2.39
CA ILE A 74 9.21 -6.44 -2.22
C ILE A 74 10.17 -5.40 -2.81
N GLY A 75 11.46 -5.61 -2.59
CA GLY A 75 12.57 -4.85 -3.17
C GLY A 75 13.86 -5.62 -2.95
N VAL A 76 14.88 -5.31 -3.75
CA VAL A 76 16.23 -5.86 -3.65
C VAL A 76 17.21 -4.70 -3.64
N ASP A 77 18.24 -4.78 -2.77
CA ASP A 77 19.34 -3.81 -2.82
C ASP A 77 20.44 -4.33 -3.74
N ASP A 78 20.60 -3.69 -4.88
CA ASP A 78 21.63 -4.05 -5.87
C ASP A 78 23.05 -3.93 -5.31
N GLY A 79 23.29 -2.97 -4.41
CA GLY A 79 24.60 -2.76 -3.81
C GLY A 79 25.01 -3.92 -2.90
N ILE A 80 24.10 -4.40 -2.07
CA ILE A 80 24.31 -5.57 -1.20
C ILE A 80 24.40 -6.85 -2.03
N ALA A 81 23.54 -7.00 -3.05
CA ALA A 81 23.50 -8.22 -3.87
C ALA A 81 24.70 -8.35 -4.83
N MET A 82 25.46 -7.28 -5.06
CA MET A 82 26.55 -7.25 -6.03
C MET A 82 27.68 -8.22 -5.64
N GLY A 83 28.12 -9.03 -6.61
CA GLY A 83 29.27 -9.93 -6.43
C GLY A 83 28.93 -11.31 -5.86
N HIS A 84 27.65 -11.67 -5.71
CA HIS A 84 27.22 -13.03 -5.38
C HIS A 84 25.88 -13.38 -6.07
N ASP A 85 25.40 -14.61 -5.87
CA ASP A 85 24.21 -15.17 -6.55
C ASP A 85 22.90 -14.39 -6.29
N GLY A 86 22.89 -13.44 -5.36
CA GLY A 86 21.75 -12.57 -5.10
C GLY A 86 21.42 -11.67 -6.29
N MET A 87 22.43 -11.27 -7.08
CA MET A 87 22.23 -10.41 -8.24
C MET A 87 21.37 -11.07 -9.34
N LEU A 88 21.24 -12.41 -9.33
CA LEU A 88 20.34 -13.14 -10.23
C LEU A 88 18.85 -12.78 -10.01
N TYR A 89 18.51 -12.20 -8.86
CA TYR A 89 17.14 -11.86 -8.46
C TYR A 89 16.83 -10.37 -8.56
N SER A 90 17.81 -9.51 -8.84
CA SER A 90 17.61 -8.05 -8.94
C SER A 90 16.66 -7.68 -10.08
N LEU A 91 17.04 -7.91 -11.34
CA LEU A 91 16.23 -7.52 -12.48
C LEU A 91 14.84 -8.20 -12.52
N PRO A 92 14.71 -9.51 -12.22
CA PRO A 92 13.39 -10.15 -12.14
C PRO A 92 12.46 -9.55 -11.10
N SER A 93 12.98 -8.94 -10.01
CA SER A 93 12.15 -8.30 -8.98
C SER A 93 11.27 -7.18 -9.54
N ARG A 94 11.71 -6.51 -10.62
CA ARG A 94 10.91 -5.48 -11.32
C ARG A 94 9.59 -6.01 -11.83
N GLU A 95 9.54 -7.23 -12.36
CA GLU A 95 8.31 -7.82 -12.92
C GLU A 95 7.39 -8.39 -11.85
N LEU A 96 7.89 -8.57 -10.63
CA LEU A 96 7.12 -9.02 -9.48
C LEU A 96 6.44 -7.84 -8.75
N ILE A 97 6.93 -6.62 -8.93
CA ILE A 97 6.39 -5.37 -8.38
C ILE A 97 5.39 -4.77 -9.36
#